data_AF-D7FNW4-F1
#
_entry.id   AF-D7FNW4-F1
#
_cell.length_a   1.000
_cell.length_b   1.000
_cell.length_c   1.000
_cell.angle_alpha   90.00
_cell.angle_beta   90.00
_cell.angle_gamma   90.00
#
_symmetry.space_group_name_H-M   'P 1'
#
loop_
_entity.id
_entity.type
_entity.pdbx_description
1 polymer ?
#
loop_
_entity_poly.entity_id
_entity_poly.type
_entity_poly.pdbx_seq_one_letter_code
_entity_poly.pdbx_strand_id
1 'polypeptide(L)'
;MTVEPTLEELQGHACACIDQVVSASQRFPRVDQSLVPPPPECSTKTLGPCTMVLSDEIVVDAKSRVRAAIATHMAAPLRLLKEFEPFVGLMDGSEEAKVQKVLEERGQMDSTQAGITALEEVALRLKRLALEIREAVPDLNNYPMFSVKCLEATESLAKKADALHTLIMEEVASDNRTHMAAIGKEYQEMVNQLVTEPSDSAELKSLQEYTRKALERLGGLLGEYTNQVYTRTNFLLDQGFRVSRDDLQLFHTTYNWPHNVKTYLARSAELQRSRKQDLEMVVEGQQEQLLRETAALGKKIDKIAEAGSLVPGDVHNCVRRIVAVQEALDRAEAEADSILEQETLLGMPLTDNLTPLSDLRDSLDPMARLWTTAKDYLDSHHTWLESPLRNIDSEAAERQADDLMRTAQRSEKELAKRRTRIIGQVQVSDSPAYCGAQYVLIDSGFRFLARPHTPAL
;
A
#
# COMPACT_ATOMS: atom_id res chain seq x y z
N MET A 1 6.43 31.21 -43.22
CA MET A 1 6.10 32.62 -42.93
C MET A 1 5.92 33.37 -44.24
N THR A 2 4.93 34.25 -44.31
CA THR A 2 4.62 35.07 -45.50
C THR A 2 4.58 36.55 -45.10
N VAL A 3 4.92 37.44 -46.03
CA VAL A 3 4.79 38.88 -45.84
C VAL A 3 3.42 39.29 -46.39
N GLU A 4 2.58 39.85 -45.52
CA GLU A 4 1.28 40.40 -45.88
C GLU A 4 1.30 41.94 -45.78
N PRO A 5 0.69 42.68 -46.72
CA PRO A 5 0.01 42.24 -47.94
C PRO A 5 0.98 41.72 -49.03
N THR A 6 0.46 40.89 -49.94
CA THR A 6 1.26 40.28 -51.01
C THR A 6 1.71 41.31 -52.05
N LEU A 7 2.74 40.97 -52.84
CA LEU A 7 3.27 41.86 -53.89
C LEU A 7 2.19 42.29 -54.88
N GLU A 8 1.32 41.36 -55.28
CA GLU A 8 0.24 41.62 -56.23
C GLU A 8 -0.80 42.58 -55.67
N GLU A 9 -1.16 42.43 -54.41
CA GLU A 9 -2.09 43.34 -53.72
C GLU A 9 -1.50 44.74 -53.58
N LEU A 10 -0.22 44.87 -53.20
CA LEU A 10 0.45 46.17 -53.11
C LEU A 10 0.52 46.87 -54.47
N GLN A 11 0.88 46.13 -55.51
CA GLN A 11 0.88 46.65 -56.88
C GLN A 11 -0.51 47.06 -57.34
N GLY A 12 -1.54 46.28 -56.99
CA GLY A 12 -2.95 46.60 -57.26
C GLY A 12 -3.39 47.90 -56.61
N HIS A 13 -3.15 48.06 -55.30
CA HIS A 13 -3.49 49.28 -54.56
C HIS A 13 -2.77 50.51 -55.08
N ALA A 14 -1.47 50.41 -55.38
CA ALA A 14 -0.71 51.53 -55.94
C ALA A 14 -1.21 51.93 -57.33
N CYS A 15 -1.58 50.97 -58.17
CA CYS A 15 -2.20 51.23 -59.47
C CYS A 15 -3.58 51.89 -59.32
N ALA A 16 -4.38 51.45 -58.35
CA ALA A 16 -5.69 52.04 -58.05
C ALA A 16 -5.56 53.50 -57.59
N CYS A 17 -4.52 53.86 -56.83
CA CYS A 17 -4.24 55.25 -56.47
C CYS A 17 -3.95 56.12 -57.72
N ILE A 18 -3.18 55.59 -58.68
CA ILE A 18 -2.94 56.28 -59.96
C ILE A 18 -4.26 56.46 -60.72
N ASP A 19 -5.11 55.43 -60.75
CA ASP A 19 -6.44 55.49 -61.39
C ASP A 19 -7.34 56.54 -60.74
N GLN A 20 -7.30 56.67 -59.41
CA GLN A 20 -8.02 57.71 -58.68
C GLN A 20 -7.50 59.11 -59.01
N VAL A 21 -6.18 59.31 -59.10
CA VAL A 21 -5.59 60.59 -59.50
C VAL A 21 -6.03 60.99 -60.91
N VAL A 22 -5.98 60.05 -61.86
CA VAL A 22 -6.44 60.29 -63.24
C VAL A 22 -7.94 60.60 -63.25
N SER A 23 -8.76 59.82 -62.54
CA SER A 23 -10.20 60.05 -62.44
C SER A 23 -10.55 61.40 -61.78
N ALA A 24 -9.80 61.81 -60.77
CA ALA A 24 -9.98 63.11 -60.11
C ALA A 24 -9.57 64.27 -61.03
N SER A 25 -8.50 64.11 -61.82
CA SER A 25 -8.04 65.13 -62.78
C SER A 25 -9.05 65.44 -63.89
N GLN A 26 -9.90 64.46 -64.23
CA GLN A 26 -11.00 64.63 -65.18
C GLN A 26 -12.15 65.47 -64.61
N ARG A 27 -12.34 65.45 -63.29
CA ARG A 27 -13.42 66.19 -62.59
C ARG A 27 -13.01 67.60 -62.19
N PHE A 28 -11.77 68.01 -62.45
CA PHE A 28 -11.28 69.31 -62.06
C PHE A 28 -11.90 70.40 -62.96
N PRO A 29 -12.61 71.40 -62.40
CA PRO A 29 -13.28 72.44 -63.19
C PRO A 29 -12.24 73.28 -63.93
N ARG A 30 -12.39 73.41 -65.25
CA ARG A 30 -11.43 74.14 -66.11
C ARG A 30 -12.03 75.46 -66.60
N VAL A 31 -11.16 76.44 -66.79
CA VAL A 31 -11.51 77.73 -67.40
C VAL A 31 -12.00 77.51 -68.85
N ASP A 32 -11.40 76.55 -69.56
CA ASP A 32 -11.75 76.17 -70.94
C ASP A 32 -13.11 75.46 -71.06
N GLN A 33 -13.63 74.88 -69.97
CA GLN A 33 -14.95 74.25 -69.93
C GLN A 33 -16.08 75.27 -69.70
N SER A 34 -15.73 76.48 -69.24
CA SER A 34 -16.67 77.56 -68.95
C SER A 34 -16.70 78.66 -70.02
N LEU A 35 -15.77 78.65 -70.97
CA LEU A 35 -15.71 79.62 -72.06
C LEU A 35 -16.17 78.99 -73.38
N VAL A 36 -17.20 79.61 -73.97
CA VAL A 36 -17.57 79.48 -75.39
C VAL A 36 -16.30 79.54 -76.26
N PRO A 37 -16.14 78.72 -77.32
CA PRO A 37 -14.88 78.61 -78.05
C PRO A 37 -14.42 79.98 -78.58
N PRO A 38 -13.15 80.38 -78.39
CA PRO A 38 -12.61 81.56 -79.06
C PRO A 38 -12.33 81.27 -80.55
N PRO A 39 -12.24 82.32 -81.40
CA PRO A 39 -12.04 82.19 -82.85
C PRO A 39 -10.70 81.51 -83.20
N PRO A 40 -10.53 81.03 -84.44
CA PRO A 40 -9.47 80.11 -84.82
C PRO A 40 -8.16 80.86 -85.10
N GLU A 41 -7.59 81.57 -84.12
CA GLU A 41 -6.30 82.23 -84.29
C GLU A 41 -5.69 82.55 -82.92
N CYS A 42 -5.02 81.56 -82.32
CA CYS A 42 -4.02 81.82 -81.29
C CYS A 42 -3.01 80.66 -81.24
N SER A 43 -1.98 80.78 -82.08
CA SER A 43 -0.73 80.05 -81.94
C SER A 43 0.05 80.62 -80.75
N THR A 44 0.14 79.86 -79.66
CA THR A 44 1.33 79.74 -78.79
C THR A 44 1.02 78.68 -77.72
N LYS A 45 1.68 77.51 -77.82
CA LYS A 45 1.70 76.38 -76.88
C LYS A 45 0.98 76.61 -75.54
N THR A 46 -0.36 76.53 -75.56
CA THR A 46 -1.15 76.39 -74.34
C THR A 46 -0.94 74.97 -73.85
N LEU A 47 -0.73 74.79 -72.53
CA LEU A 47 -0.85 73.48 -71.89
C LEU A 47 -2.18 72.90 -72.39
N GLY A 48 -2.10 71.84 -73.21
CA GLY A 48 -3.28 71.22 -73.79
C GLY A 48 -4.22 70.77 -72.67
N PRO A 49 -5.52 70.57 -72.96
CA PRO A 49 -6.43 70.08 -71.94
C PRO A 49 -5.83 68.81 -71.34
N CYS A 50 -5.71 68.71 -70.01
CA CYS A 50 -5.28 67.49 -69.33
C CYS A 50 -6.33 66.38 -69.55
N THR A 51 -6.50 65.89 -70.77
CA THR A 51 -7.34 64.74 -71.12
C THR A 51 -6.56 63.48 -70.82
N MET A 52 -6.03 63.36 -69.60
CA MET A 52 -5.38 62.11 -69.21
C MET A 52 -6.45 61.04 -69.11
N VAL A 53 -6.39 60.06 -70.01
CA VAL A 53 -7.26 58.88 -70.01
C VAL A 53 -6.46 57.71 -69.44
N LEU A 54 -7.15 56.77 -68.82
CA LEU A 54 -6.52 55.58 -68.20
C LEU A 54 -5.68 54.75 -69.20
N SER A 55 -5.97 54.87 -70.49
CA SER A 55 -5.28 54.21 -71.60
C SER A 55 -4.11 55.00 -72.18
N ASP A 56 -3.80 56.19 -71.67
CA ASP A 56 -2.68 56.97 -72.17
C ASP A 56 -1.34 56.29 -71.87
N GLU A 57 -0.41 56.34 -72.82
CA GLU A 57 0.91 55.74 -72.70
C GLU A 57 1.64 56.21 -71.44
N ILE A 58 1.48 57.49 -71.05
CA ILE A 58 2.09 58.07 -69.85
C ILE A 58 1.53 57.41 -68.57
N VAL A 59 0.24 57.09 -68.52
CA VAL A 59 -0.40 56.44 -67.37
C VAL A 59 0.01 54.98 -67.28
N VAL A 60 0.07 54.28 -68.41
CA VAL A 60 0.52 52.89 -68.48
C VAL A 60 2.00 52.76 -68.11
N ASP A 61 2.86 53.67 -68.59
CA ASP A 61 4.28 53.75 -68.22
C ASP A 61 4.46 54.13 -66.75
N ALA A 62 3.68 55.07 -66.21
CA ALA A 62 3.72 55.39 -64.79
C ALA A 62 3.35 54.17 -63.92
N LYS A 63 2.29 53.42 -64.30
CA LYS A 63 1.90 52.18 -63.61
C LYS A 63 2.98 51.11 -63.70
N SER A 64 3.60 50.91 -64.87
CA SER A 64 4.67 49.92 -65.05
C SER A 64 5.89 50.26 -64.20
N ARG A 65 6.29 51.54 -64.17
CA ARG A 65 7.40 52.05 -63.35
C ARG A 65 7.13 51.88 -61.86
N VAL A 66 5.91 52.17 -61.40
CA VAL A 66 5.53 51.97 -59.99
C VAL A 66 5.52 50.49 -59.61
N ARG A 67 5.00 49.60 -60.47
CA ARG A 67 5.08 48.15 -60.23
C ARG A 67 6.51 47.64 -60.14
N ALA A 68 7.38 48.10 -61.04
CA ALA A 68 8.80 47.74 -61.05
C ALA A 68 9.53 48.26 -59.80
N ALA A 69 9.25 49.48 -59.37
CA ALA A 69 9.81 50.04 -58.14
C ALA A 69 9.37 49.25 -56.90
N ILE A 70 8.07 48.93 -56.79
CA ILE A 70 7.52 48.09 -55.70
C ILE A 70 8.20 46.72 -55.69
N ALA A 71 8.32 46.05 -56.84
CA ALA A 71 8.95 44.73 -56.93
C ALA A 71 10.44 44.77 -56.53
N THR A 72 11.16 45.81 -56.95
CA THR A 72 12.59 45.99 -56.62
C THR A 72 12.79 46.22 -55.12
N HIS A 73 11.96 47.07 -54.52
CA HIS A 73 12.06 47.39 -53.09
C HIS A 73 11.49 46.28 -52.19
N MET A 74 10.57 45.45 -52.68
CA MET A 74 10.02 44.30 -51.92
C MET A 74 11.03 43.15 -51.76
N ALA A 75 12.07 43.09 -52.59
CA ALA A 75 13.13 42.09 -52.46
C ALA A 75 13.91 42.21 -51.13
N ALA A 76 14.00 43.40 -50.53
CA ALA A 76 14.69 43.60 -49.26
C ALA A 76 13.89 43.06 -48.04
N PRO A 77 12.59 43.38 -47.87
CA PRO A 77 11.71 42.71 -46.91
C PRO A 77 11.70 41.18 -47.03
N LEU A 78 11.71 40.64 -48.25
CA LEU A 78 11.71 39.18 -48.46
C LEU A 78 13.00 38.50 -47.99
N ARG A 79 14.13 39.21 -47.91
CA ARG A 79 15.37 38.65 -47.33
C ARG A 79 15.26 38.42 -45.83
N LEU A 80 14.41 39.20 -45.15
CA LEU A 80 14.17 39.04 -43.72
C LEU A 80 13.62 37.66 -43.37
N LEU A 81 12.88 37.03 -44.28
CA LEU A 81 12.38 35.66 -44.10
C LEU A 81 13.52 34.64 -43.91
N LYS A 82 14.72 34.91 -44.45
CA LYS A 82 15.89 34.03 -44.27
C LYS A 82 16.44 34.08 -42.84
N GLU A 83 16.28 35.19 -42.14
CA GLU A 83 16.71 35.32 -40.74
C GLU A 83 15.86 34.44 -39.81
N PHE A 84 14.67 34.00 -40.27
CA PHE A 84 13.82 33.04 -39.55
C PHE A 84 14.07 31.56 -39.94
N GLU A 85 14.93 31.27 -40.93
CA GLU A 85 15.27 29.88 -41.32
C GLU A 85 15.84 29.03 -40.16
N PRO A 86 16.70 29.55 -39.26
CA PRO A 86 17.20 28.78 -38.12
C PRO A 86 16.10 28.28 -37.17
N PHE A 87 14.95 28.94 -37.15
CA PHE A 87 13.83 28.64 -36.25
C PHE A 87 12.75 27.79 -36.91
N VAL A 88 13.00 27.24 -38.11
CA VAL A 88 12.04 26.36 -38.81
C VAL A 88 11.67 25.13 -37.96
N GLY A 89 12.59 24.64 -37.13
CA GLY A 89 12.35 23.53 -36.20
C GLY A 89 11.20 23.75 -35.18
N LEU A 90 10.88 25.02 -34.88
CA LEU A 90 9.73 25.39 -34.04
C LEU A 90 8.43 25.53 -34.85
N MET A 91 8.53 25.65 -36.17
CA MET A 91 7.39 25.77 -37.07
C MET A 91 6.91 24.41 -37.58
N ASP A 92 7.83 23.49 -37.85
CA ASP A 92 7.57 22.13 -38.35
C ASP A 92 7.21 21.12 -37.25
N GLY A 93 7.41 21.47 -35.97
CA GLY A 93 7.19 20.59 -34.82
C GLY A 93 8.36 19.64 -34.53
N SER A 94 9.50 19.78 -35.22
CA SER A 94 10.69 18.96 -35.00
C SER A 94 11.25 19.12 -33.60
N GLU A 95 11.26 20.35 -33.07
CA GLU A 95 11.70 20.62 -31.70
C GLU A 95 10.75 20.04 -30.65
N GLU A 96 9.44 20.04 -30.91
CA GLU A 96 8.45 19.41 -30.04
C GLU A 96 8.65 17.89 -29.99
N ALA A 97 8.89 17.25 -31.13
CA ALA A 97 9.19 15.82 -31.20
C ALA A 97 10.48 15.46 -30.44
N LYS A 98 11.51 16.32 -30.47
CA LYS A 98 12.74 16.13 -29.68
C LYS A 98 12.47 16.22 -28.19
N VAL A 99 11.70 17.21 -27.75
CA VAL A 99 11.31 17.36 -26.33
C VAL A 99 10.54 16.13 -25.87
N GLN A 100 9.55 15.68 -26.65
CA GLN A 100 8.76 14.50 -26.35
C GLN A 100 9.63 13.24 -26.24
N LYS A 101 10.58 13.06 -27.15
CA LYS A 101 11.51 11.94 -27.10
C LYS A 101 12.36 11.93 -25.82
N VAL A 102 12.87 13.09 -25.39
CA VAL A 102 13.63 13.19 -24.13
C VAL A 102 12.73 12.91 -22.92
N LEU A 103 11.47 13.37 -22.96
CA LEU A 103 10.48 13.06 -21.91
C LEU A 103 10.14 11.56 -21.84
N GLU A 104 10.21 10.82 -22.95
CA GLU A 104 10.02 9.37 -22.96
C GLU A 104 11.28 8.62 -22.49
N GLU A 105 12.46 9.02 -22.98
CA GLU A 105 13.75 8.44 -22.60
C GLU A 105 14.04 8.62 -21.10
N ARG A 106 13.52 9.69 -20.46
CA ARG A 106 13.66 9.89 -19.01
C ARG A 106 13.15 8.73 -18.18
N GLY A 107 12.08 8.05 -18.63
CA GLY A 107 11.48 6.93 -17.92
C GLY A 107 12.33 5.66 -17.98
N GLN A 108 13.29 5.61 -18.90
CA GLN A 108 14.17 4.46 -19.14
C GLN A 108 15.55 4.64 -18.50
N MET A 109 15.86 5.82 -17.97
CA MET A 109 17.16 6.09 -17.35
C MET A 109 17.30 5.42 -15.98
N ASP A 110 18.52 4.98 -15.68
CA ASP A 110 18.86 4.26 -14.44
C ASP A 110 18.63 5.10 -13.17
N SER A 111 18.62 6.43 -13.28
CA SER A 111 18.39 7.31 -12.13
C SER A 111 17.56 8.54 -12.49
N THR A 112 16.75 8.99 -11.53
CA THR A 112 16.01 10.26 -11.65
C THR A 112 16.97 11.45 -11.84
N GLN A 113 18.16 11.40 -11.25
CA GLN A 113 19.16 12.45 -11.41
C GLN A 113 19.61 12.58 -12.87
N ALA A 114 19.93 11.48 -13.54
CA ALA A 114 20.32 11.50 -14.95
C ALA A 114 19.18 12.03 -15.83
N GLY A 115 17.94 11.63 -15.54
CA GLY A 115 16.76 12.15 -16.20
C GLY A 115 16.62 13.66 -16.09
N ILE A 116 16.83 14.19 -14.89
CA ILE A 116 16.77 15.63 -14.63
C ILE A 116 17.91 16.38 -15.31
N THR A 117 19.14 15.86 -15.32
CA THR A 117 20.27 16.51 -16.02
C THR A 117 19.99 16.65 -17.52
N ALA A 118 19.45 15.61 -18.16
CA ALA A 118 19.09 15.68 -19.58
C ALA A 118 17.97 16.71 -19.85
N LEU A 119 16.98 16.79 -18.96
CA LEU A 119 15.91 17.78 -19.07
C LEU A 119 16.41 19.21 -18.81
N GLU A 120 17.40 19.39 -17.94
CA GLU A 120 18.03 20.68 -17.67
C GLU A 120 18.75 21.23 -18.90
N GLU A 121 19.50 20.40 -19.61
CA GLU A 121 20.16 20.79 -20.86
C GLU A 121 19.13 21.27 -21.91
N VAL A 122 18.04 20.53 -22.09
CA VAL A 122 16.98 20.88 -23.03
C VAL A 122 16.24 22.15 -22.58
N ALA A 123 15.92 22.28 -21.30
CA ALA A 123 15.22 23.44 -20.73
C ALA A 123 16.05 24.73 -20.89
N LEU A 124 17.35 24.68 -20.60
CA LEU A 124 18.27 25.81 -20.80
C LEU A 124 18.41 26.17 -22.28
N ARG A 125 18.46 25.17 -23.17
CA ARG A 125 18.48 25.39 -24.61
C ARG A 125 17.21 26.11 -25.10
N LEU A 126 16.03 25.70 -24.63
CA LEU A 126 14.75 26.33 -25.01
C LEU A 126 14.66 27.77 -24.52
N LYS A 127 15.06 28.05 -23.27
CA LYS A 127 15.13 29.42 -22.75
C LYS A 127 16.06 30.31 -23.57
N ARG A 128 17.23 29.79 -23.94
CA ARG A 128 18.19 30.49 -24.79
C ARG A 128 17.61 30.77 -26.18
N LEU A 129 16.99 29.75 -26.79
CA LEU A 129 16.34 29.87 -28.10
C LEU A 129 15.25 30.95 -28.10
N ALA A 130 14.43 31.02 -27.03
CA ALA A 130 13.40 32.05 -26.89
C ALA A 130 13.97 33.47 -26.75
N LEU A 131 15.17 33.63 -26.16
CA LEU A 131 15.87 34.92 -26.12
C LEU A 131 16.50 35.26 -27.47
N GLU A 132 17.17 34.29 -28.10
CA GLU A 132 17.77 34.45 -29.43
C GLU A 132 16.73 34.87 -30.48
N ILE A 133 15.52 34.31 -30.44
CA ILE A 133 14.41 34.72 -31.34
C ILE A 133 14.01 36.18 -31.14
N ARG A 134 13.99 36.66 -29.89
CA ARG A 134 13.62 38.03 -29.55
C ARG A 134 14.72 39.03 -29.92
N GLU A 135 15.98 38.61 -29.88
CA GLU A 135 17.14 39.46 -30.20
C GLU A 135 17.53 39.40 -31.68
N ALA A 136 17.17 38.34 -32.41
CA ALA A 136 17.58 38.13 -33.80
C ALA A 136 17.08 39.21 -34.76
N VAL A 137 15.84 39.69 -34.58
CA VAL A 137 15.18 40.61 -35.51
C VAL A 137 14.54 41.77 -34.74
N PRO A 138 14.81 43.04 -35.10
CA PRO A 138 14.12 44.18 -34.51
C PRO A 138 12.61 44.15 -34.76
N ASP A 139 11.83 44.61 -33.79
CA ASP A 139 10.36 44.62 -33.85
C ASP A 139 9.80 45.37 -35.07
N LEU A 140 10.51 46.40 -35.52
CA LEU A 140 10.15 47.22 -36.66
C LEU A 140 11.37 47.43 -37.58
N ASN A 141 11.30 46.86 -38.78
CA ASN A 141 12.33 47.02 -39.79
C ASN A 141 11.89 48.03 -40.86
N ASN A 142 12.58 49.17 -40.90
CA ASN A 142 12.30 50.25 -41.83
C ASN A 142 13.15 50.12 -43.10
N TYR A 143 12.48 50.01 -44.24
CA TYR A 143 13.05 50.02 -45.58
C TYR A 143 12.59 51.29 -46.32
N PRO A 144 13.22 51.64 -47.47
CA PRO A 144 12.91 52.90 -48.17
C PRO A 144 11.43 53.10 -48.54
N MET A 145 10.72 52.02 -48.88
CA MET A 145 9.30 52.06 -49.31
C MET A 145 8.36 51.35 -48.34
N PHE A 146 8.88 50.53 -47.42
CA PHE A 146 8.10 49.63 -46.58
C PHE A 146 8.60 49.65 -45.14
N SER A 147 7.70 49.47 -44.18
CA SER A 147 8.04 49.21 -42.79
C SER A 147 7.41 47.86 -42.40
N VAL A 148 8.25 46.90 -42.02
CA VAL A 148 7.82 45.53 -41.71
C VAL A 148 7.78 45.36 -40.20
N LYS A 149 6.59 45.03 -39.68
CA LYS A 149 6.39 44.70 -38.27
C LYS A 149 6.70 43.22 -38.06
N CYS A 150 7.67 42.94 -37.20
CA CYS A 150 8.14 41.58 -36.91
C CYS A 150 7.73 41.10 -35.52
N LEU A 151 7.27 42.02 -34.65
CA LEU A 151 6.88 41.74 -33.26
C LEU A 151 5.96 40.53 -33.11
N GLU A 152 4.86 40.46 -33.89
CA GLU A 152 3.90 39.36 -33.76
C GLU A 152 4.53 38.00 -34.12
N ALA A 153 5.38 37.98 -35.13
CA ALA A 153 6.10 36.79 -35.56
C ALA A 153 7.12 36.34 -34.52
N THR A 154 8.01 37.24 -34.07
CA THR A 154 9.05 36.95 -33.08
C THR A 154 8.43 36.54 -31.76
N GLU A 155 7.37 37.23 -31.30
CA GLU A 155 6.63 36.84 -30.09
C GLU A 155 5.96 35.48 -30.25
N SER A 156 5.34 35.17 -31.39
CA SER A 156 4.67 33.87 -31.59
C SER A 156 5.66 32.70 -31.57
N LEU A 157 6.83 32.87 -32.16
CA LEU A 157 7.92 31.88 -32.15
C LEU A 157 8.52 31.72 -30.75
N ALA A 158 8.79 32.84 -30.06
CA ALA A 158 9.28 32.80 -28.69
C ALA A 158 8.27 32.15 -27.73
N LYS A 159 6.97 32.46 -27.88
CA LYS A 159 5.88 31.82 -27.12
C LYS A 159 5.83 30.31 -27.33
N LYS A 160 6.12 29.81 -28.54
CA LYS A 160 6.22 28.36 -28.80
C LYS A 160 7.39 27.73 -28.04
N ALA A 161 8.55 28.37 -28.04
CA ALA A 161 9.71 27.87 -27.27
C ALA A 161 9.45 27.90 -25.76
N ASP A 162 8.83 28.97 -25.24
CA ASP A 162 8.41 29.07 -23.84
C ASP A 162 7.33 28.04 -23.48
N ALA A 163 6.41 27.73 -24.40
CA ALA A 163 5.40 26.68 -24.20
C ALA A 163 6.05 25.29 -24.08
N LEU A 164 7.05 24.97 -24.91
CA LEU A 164 7.81 23.72 -24.79
C LEU A 164 8.59 23.64 -23.47
N HIS A 165 9.17 24.76 -23.02
CA HIS A 165 9.83 24.82 -21.70
C HIS A 165 8.81 24.55 -20.58
N THR A 166 7.65 25.20 -20.65
CA THR A 166 6.55 25.03 -19.67
C THR A 166 6.04 23.59 -19.64
N LEU A 167 5.89 22.95 -20.81
CA LEU A 167 5.51 21.54 -20.92
C LEU A 167 6.45 20.62 -20.14
N ILE A 168 7.77 20.82 -20.27
CA ILE A 168 8.76 20.03 -19.51
C ILE A 168 8.57 20.23 -18.00
N MET A 169 8.34 21.48 -17.57
CA MET A 169 8.14 21.78 -16.15
C MET A 169 6.85 21.14 -15.60
N GLU A 170 5.75 21.23 -16.35
CA GLU A 170 4.46 20.67 -15.96
C GLU A 170 4.51 19.15 -15.84
N GLU A 171 5.22 18.49 -16.76
CA GLU A 171 5.45 17.05 -16.72
C GLU A 171 6.27 16.63 -15.49
N VAL A 172 7.39 17.30 -15.20
CA VAL A 172 8.19 17.00 -14.00
C VAL A 172 7.41 17.29 -12.71
N ALA A 173 6.58 18.34 -12.69
CA ALA A 173 5.71 18.65 -11.57
C ALA A 173 4.59 17.61 -11.40
N SER A 174 4.05 17.07 -12.49
CA SER A 174 3.08 15.97 -12.48
C SER A 174 3.71 14.69 -11.91
N ASP A 175 4.89 14.30 -12.39
CA ASP A 175 5.64 13.15 -11.88
C ASP A 175 5.94 13.29 -10.38
N ASN A 176 6.30 14.49 -9.94
CA ASN A 176 6.59 14.73 -8.54
C ASN A 176 5.33 14.65 -7.66
N ARG A 177 4.20 15.20 -8.13
CA ARG A 177 2.89 15.08 -7.46
C ARG A 177 2.48 13.63 -7.28
N THR A 178 2.51 12.85 -8.36
CA THR A 178 2.10 11.43 -8.32
C THR A 178 3.00 10.63 -7.36
N HIS A 179 4.31 10.86 -7.39
CA HIS A 179 5.25 10.18 -6.51
C HIS A 179 5.03 10.55 -5.04
N MET A 180 4.87 11.84 -4.71
CA MET A 180 4.55 12.26 -3.35
C MET A 180 3.21 11.69 -2.85
N ALA A 181 2.19 11.65 -3.69
CA ALA A 181 0.91 11.06 -3.35
C ALA A 181 1.03 9.54 -3.07
N ALA A 182 1.83 8.83 -3.86
CA ALA A 182 2.12 7.41 -3.65
C ALA A 182 2.86 7.17 -2.32
N ILE A 183 3.92 7.94 -2.07
CA ILE A 183 4.68 7.92 -0.80
C ILE A 183 3.74 8.20 0.39
N GLY A 184 2.91 9.24 0.29
CA GLY A 184 1.97 9.61 1.34
C GLY A 184 0.91 8.52 1.61
N LYS A 185 0.42 7.87 0.56
CA LYS A 185 -0.51 6.73 0.69
C LYS A 185 0.15 5.55 1.40
N GLU A 186 1.38 5.20 1.02
CA GLU A 186 2.11 4.10 1.65
C GLU A 186 2.40 4.38 3.13
N TYR A 187 2.79 5.62 3.47
CA TYR A 187 2.92 6.04 4.86
C TYR A 187 1.61 5.89 5.64
N GLN A 188 0.49 6.29 5.05
CA GLN A 188 -0.81 6.16 5.70
C GLN A 188 -1.21 4.69 5.92
N GLU A 189 -0.97 3.82 4.94
CA GLU A 189 -1.22 2.38 5.06
C GLU A 189 -0.38 1.76 6.17
N MET A 190 0.91 2.12 6.26
CA MET A 190 1.77 1.67 7.35
C MET A 190 1.28 2.15 8.72
N VAL A 191 0.90 3.42 8.84
CA VAL A 191 0.37 3.97 10.09
C VAL A 191 -0.92 3.26 10.49
N ASN A 192 -1.82 3.01 9.54
CA ASN A 192 -3.07 2.31 9.83
C ASN A 192 -2.82 0.90 10.39
N GLN A 193 -1.84 0.17 9.85
CA GLN A 193 -1.49 -1.15 10.36
C GLN A 193 -0.79 -1.09 11.72
N LEU A 194 0.08 -0.09 11.95
CA LEU A 194 0.79 0.09 13.23
C LEU A 194 -0.14 0.45 14.40
N VAL A 195 -1.29 1.07 14.12
CA VAL A 195 -2.27 1.48 15.13
C VAL A 195 -3.33 0.41 15.40
N THR A 196 -3.39 -0.66 14.59
CA THR A 196 -4.29 -1.79 14.84
C THR A 196 -3.97 -2.44 16.18
N GLU A 197 -4.99 -2.58 17.03
CA GLU A 197 -4.87 -3.24 18.32
C GLU A 197 -5.00 -4.75 18.13
N PRO A 198 -3.98 -5.55 18.51
CA PRO A 198 -4.03 -7.00 18.32
C PRO A 198 -4.96 -7.65 19.35
N SER A 199 -5.85 -8.52 18.88
CA SER A 199 -6.84 -9.18 19.73
C SER A 199 -6.25 -10.39 20.44
N ASP A 200 -5.39 -11.16 19.76
CA ASP A 200 -4.77 -12.38 20.26
C ASP A 200 -3.23 -12.37 20.17
N SER A 201 -2.60 -13.43 20.67
CA SER A 201 -1.13 -13.58 20.69
C SER A 201 -0.53 -13.74 19.29
N ALA A 202 -1.28 -14.32 18.34
CA ALA A 202 -0.85 -14.50 16.96
C ALA A 202 -0.83 -13.17 16.19
N GLU A 203 -1.90 -12.37 16.30
CA GLU A 203 -2.00 -11.02 15.76
C GLU A 203 -0.94 -10.11 16.37
N LEU A 204 -0.68 -10.20 17.68
CA LEU A 204 0.38 -9.42 18.34
C LEU A 204 1.76 -9.74 17.75
N LYS A 205 2.07 -11.03 17.58
CA LYS A 205 3.34 -11.44 16.95
C LYS A 205 3.42 -10.98 15.49
N SER A 206 2.33 -11.08 14.74
CA SER A 206 2.28 -10.60 13.35
C SER A 206 2.53 -9.08 13.26
N LEU A 207 2.00 -8.31 14.21
CA LEU A 207 2.19 -6.87 14.30
C LEU A 207 3.64 -6.51 14.66
N GLN A 208 4.28 -7.28 15.53
CA GLN A 208 5.71 -7.12 15.85
C GLN A 208 6.60 -7.38 14.62
N GLU A 209 6.33 -8.45 13.87
CA GLU A 209 7.04 -8.75 12.62
C GLU A 209 6.81 -7.68 11.55
N TYR A 210 5.58 -7.19 11.45
CA TYR A 210 5.24 -6.08 10.57
C TYR A 210 5.99 -4.81 10.94
N THR A 211 6.04 -4.46 12.24
CA THR A 211 6.75 -3.28 12.73
C THR A 211 8.23 -3.31 12.33
N ARG A 212 8.87 -4.49 12.41
CA ARG A 212 10.25 -4.67 11.94
C ARG A 212 10.39 -4.43 10.43
N LYS A 213 9.51 -5.02 9.62
CA LYS A 213 9.51 -4.83 8.16
C LYS A 213 9.23 -3.37 7.77
N ALA A 214 8.33 -2.71 8.49
CA ALA A 214 7.99 -1.31 8.29
C ALA A 214 9.22 -0.42 8.50
N LEU A 215 10.05 -0.67 9.53
CA LEU A 215 11.30 0.09 9.76
C LEU A 215 12.26 0.03 8.57
N GLU A 216 12.41 -1.14 7.94
CA GLU A 216 13.24 -1.29 6.73
C GLU A 216 12.66 -0.50 5.56
N ARG A 217 11.33 -0.59 5.33
CA ARG A 217 10.66 0.14 4.24
C ARG A 217 10.69 1.65 4.43
N LEU A 218 10.56 2.15 5.66
CA LEU A 218 10.66 3.56 6.00
C LEU A 218 12.01 4.18 5.59
N GLY A 219 13.10 3.42 5.72
CA GLY A 219 14.41 3.83 5.22
C GLY A 219 14.44 3.99 3.70
N GLY A 220 13.82 3.04 2.98
CA GLY A 220 13.68 3.11 1.52
C GLY A 220 12.86 4.32 1.06
N LEU A 221 11.72 4.57 1.68
CA LEU A 221 10.86 5.72 1.40
C LEU A 221 11.58 7.07 1.63
N LEU A 222 12.39 7.16 2.69
CA LEU A 222 13.21 8.36 2.93
C LEU A 222 14.27 8.55 1.83
N GLY A 223 14.84 7.44 1.34
CA GLY A 223 15.76 7.45 0.20
C GLY A 223 15.07 7.89 -1.09
N GLU A 224 13.87 7.40 -1.39
CA GLU A 224 13.05 7.81 -2.54
C GLU A 224 12.71 9.30 -2.48
N TYR A 225 12.29 9.78 -1.30
CA TYR A 225 12.04 11.20 -1.08
C TYR A 225 13.28 12.06 -1.34
N THR A 226 14.42 11.69 -0.78
CA THR A 226 15.66 12.49 -0.86
C THR A 226 16.28 12.45 -2.25
N ASN A 227 16.30 11.29 -2.91
CA ASN A 227 17.00 11.12 -4.19
C ASN A 227 16.14 11.45 -5.40
N GLN A 228 14.81 11.38 -5.29
CA GLN A 228 13.91 11.57 -6.43
C GLN A 228 13.01 12.80 -6.24
N VAL A 229 12.20 12.84 -5.18
CA VAL A 229 11.24 13.93 -4.95
C VAL A 229 11.98 15.25 -4.78
N TYR A 230 12.96 15.30 -3.87
CA TYR A 230 13.74 16.50 -3.60
C TYR A 230 14.53 16.97 -4.84
N THR A 231 15.11 16.04 -5.60
CA THR A 231 15.81 16.33 -6.86
C THR A 231 14.90 17.01 -7.88
N ARG A 232 13.69 16.46 -8.12
CA ARG A 232 12.69 17.06 -9.02
C ARG A 232 12.24 18.43 -8.52
N THR A 233 12.05 18.59 -7.20
CA THR A 233 11.65 19.85 -6.60
C THR A 233 12.70 20.94 -6.77
N ASN A 234 13.98 20.63 -6.51
CA ASN A 234 15.08 21.58 -6.71
C ASN A 234 15.18 22.02 -8.17
N PHE A 235 15.08 21.08 -9.11
CA PHE A 235 15.06 21.40 -10.52
C PHE A 235 13.92 22.38 -10.89
N LEU A 236 12.70 22.14 -10.41
CA LEU A 236 11.57 23.04 -10.65
C LEU A 236 11.81 24.44 -10.05
N LEU A 237 12.42 24.52 -8.86
CA LEU A 237 12.79 25.77 -8.20
C LEU A 237 13.86 26.54 -9.00
N ASP A 238 14.92 25.87 -9.44
CA ASP A 238 16.02 26.44 -10.22
C ASP A 238 15.52 26.99 -11.56
N GLN A 239 14.51 26.33 -12.15
CA GLN A 239 13.88 26.78 -13.39
C GLN A 239 12.86 27.92 -13.19
N GLY A 240 12.56 28.29 -11.94
CA GLY A 240 11.62 29.37 -11.59
C GLY A 240 10.15 29.00 -11.71
N PHE A 241 9.83 27.70 -11.75
CA PHE A 241 8.46 27.21 -11.91
C PHE A 241 7.55 27.64 -10.75
N ARG A 242 6.33 28.06 -11.06
CA ARG A 242 5.33 28.48 -10.06
C ARG A 242 4.59 27.26 -9.55
N VAL A 243 4.99 26.78 -8.39
CA VAL A 243 4.36 25.64 -7.71
C VAL A 243 2.98 26.04 -7.17
N SER A 244 1.98 25.18 -7.38
CA SER A 244 0.63 25.37 -6.84
C SER A 244 0.64 25.34 -5.30
N ARG A 245 -0.35 25.98 -4.67
CA ARG A 245 -0.56 25.88 -3.22
C ARG A 245 -0.81 24.42 -2.77
N ASP A 246 -1.53 23.66 -3.57
CA ASP A 246 -1.85 22.26 -3.27
C ASP A 246 -0.59 21.39 -3.29
N ASP A 247 0.30 21.64 -4.26
CA ASP A 247 1.58 20.95 -4.38
C ASP A 247 2.49 21.32 -3.20
N LEU A 248 2.52 22.59 -2.80
CA LEU A 248 3.27 23.05 -1.63
C LEU A 248 2.77 22.38 -0.34
N GLN A 249 1.44 22.24 -0.18
CA GLN A 249 0.85 21.51 0.92
C GLN A 249 1.26 20.03 0.89
N LEU A 250 1.24 19.40 -0.30
CA LEU A 250 1.66 18.02 -0.48
C LEU A 250 3.15 17.83 -0.12
N PHE A 251 4.03 18.74 -0.55
CA PHE A 251 5.44 18.75 -0.14
C PHE A 251 5.58 18.83 1.37
N HIS A 252 4.88 19.77 2.01
CA HIS A 252 4.94 19.94 3.46
C HIS A 252 4.47 18.68 4.19
N THR A 253 3.38 18.05 3.75
CA THR A 253 2.92 16.79 4.35
C THR A 253 3.93 15.66 4.14
N THR A 254 4.51 15.55 2.94
CA THR A 254 5.47 14.51 2.58
C THR A 254 6.76 14.63 3.38
N TYR A 255 7.26 15.86 3.55
CA TYR A 255 8.44 16.18 4.35
C TYR A 255 8.26 15.83 5.83
N ASN A 256 7.05 15.98 6.37
CA ASN A 256 6.77 15.73 7.78
C ASN A 256 6.47 14.26 8.10
N TRP A 257 6.17 13.40 7.10
CA TRP A 257 5.88 11.98 7.33
C TRP A 257 6.94 11.25 8.16
N PRO A 258 8.26 11.38 7.89
CA PRO A 258 9.29 10.71 8.69
C PRO A 258 9.26 11.10 10.18
N HIS A 259 8.90 12.34 10.50
CA HIS A 259 8.74 12.77 11.88
C HIS A 259 7.47 12.19 12.49
N ASN A 260 6.35 12.28 11.78
CA ASN A 260 5.06 11.76 12.23
C ASN A 260 5.12 10.24 12.49
N VAL A 261 5.72 9.46 11.58
CA VAL A 261 5.82 8.01 11.72
C VAL A 261 6.61 7.59 12.96
N LYS A 262 7.64 8.34 13.37
CA LYS A 262 8.34 8.05 14.63
C LYS A 262 7.41 8.11 15.83
N THR A 263 6.47 9.05 15.84
CA THR A 263 5.46 9.14 16.91
C THR A 263 4.50 7.96 16.89
N TYR A 264 4.07 7.52 15.70
CA TYR A 264 3.22 6.33 15.55
C TYR A 264 3.94 5.03 15.93
N LEU A 265 5.22 4.88 15.60
CA LEU A 265 6.03 3.74 16.01
C LEU A 265 6.19 3.69 17.53
N ALA A 266 6.45 4.83 18.18
CA ALA A 266 6.54 4.89 19.63
C ALA A 266 5.19 4.52 20.28
N ARG A 267 4.07 5.01 19.74
CA ARG A 267 2.73 4.66 20.21
C ARG A 267 2.41 3.18 19.99
N SER A 268 2.77 2.62 18.84
CA SER A 268 2.58 1.20 18.52
C SER A 268 3.39 0.31 19.46
N ALA A 269 4.63 0.70 19.78
CA ALA A 269 5.46 -0.03 20.74
C ALA A 269 4.86 -0.03 22.15
N GLU A 270 4.26 1.08 22.58
CA GLU A 270 3.54 1.15 23.85
C GLU A 270 2.30 0.25 23.85
N LEU A 271 1.48 0.34 22.79
CA LEU A 271 0.29 -0.49 22.60
C LEU A 271 0.63 -1.99 22.63
N GLN A 272 1.66 -2.40 21.87
CA GLN A 272 2.14 -3.77 21.83
C GLN A 272 2.63 -4.25 23.19
N ARG A 273 3.32 -3.39 23.96
CA ARG A 273 3.78 -3.74 25.31
C ARG A 273 2.61 -3.93 26.27
N SER A 274 1.69 -2.97 26.32
CA SER A 274 0.49 -3.05 27.16
C SER A 274 -0.33 -4.29 26.83
N ARG A 275 -0.57 -4.53 25.53
CA ARG A 275 -1.38 -5.66 25.09
C ARG A 275 -0.70 -7.01 25.35
N LYS A 276 0.63 -7.07 25.23
CA LYS A 276 1.42 -8.25 25.63
C LYS A 276 1.20 -8.56 27.11
N GLN A 277 1.30 -7.56 27.97
CA GLN A 277 1.09 -7.73 29.41
C GLN A 277 -0.33 -8.21 29.75
N ASP A 278 -1.35 -7.65 29.08
CA ASP A 278 -2.73 -8.10 29.27
C ASP A 278 -2.92 -9.56 28.85
N LEU A 279 -2.34 -9.97 27.72
CA LEU A 279 -2.40 -11.35 27.23
C LEU A 279 -1.61 -12.31 28.12
N GLU A 280 -0.44 -11.91 28.63
CA GLU A 280 0.33 -12.68 29.61
C GLU A 280 -0.51 -12.95 30.87
N MET A 281 -1.23 -11.94 31.39
CA MET A 281 -2.12 -12.10 32.54
C MET A 281 -3.30 -13.04 32.26
N VAL A 282 -3.84 -13.03 31.04
CA VAL A 282 -4.88 -13.98 30.62
C VAL A 282 -4.35 -15.41 30.61
N VAL A 283 -3.14 -15.63 30.06
CA VAL A 283 -2.50 -16.95 30.03
C VAL A 283 -2.19 -17.44 31.44
N GLU A 284 -1.68 -16.58 32.32
CA GLU A 284 -1.47 -16.93 33.74
C GLU A 284 -2.79 -17.34 34.42
N GLY A 285 -3.88 -16.62 34.16
CA GLY A 285 -5.21 -16.98 34.67
C GLY A 285 -5.72 -18.33 34.14
N GLN A 286 -5.49 -18.63 32.86
CA GLN A 286 -5.81 -19.92 32.25
C GLN A 286 -4.97 -21.05 32.86
N GLN A 287 -3.68 -20.83 33.11
CA GLN A 287 -2.84 -21.79 33.80
C GLN A 287 -3.34 -22.11 35.20
N GLU A 288 -3.67 -21.09 36.00
CA GLU A 288 -4.23 -21.31 37.33
C GLU A 288 -5.53 -22.12 37.27
N GLN A 289 -6.38 -21.85 36.27
CA GLN A 289 -7.62 -22.57 36.07
C GLN A 289 -7.35 -24.04 35.68
N LEU A 290 -6.48 -24.29 34.70
CA LEU A 290 -6.09 -25.63 34.27
C LEU A 290 -5.48 -26.45 35.42
N LEU A 291 -4.66 -25.83 36.27
CA LEU A 291 -4.10 -26.48 37.46
C LEU A 291 -5.19 -26.89 38.46
N ARG A 292 -6.17 -26.01 38.72
CA ARG A 292 -7.32 -26.33 39.58
C ARG A 292 -8.18 -27.44 38.99
N GLU A 293 -8.39 -27.42 37.68
CA GLU A 293 -9.16 -28.46 36.97
C GLU A 293 -8.44 -29.81 37.00
N THR A 294 -7.14 -29.82 36.76
CA THR A 294 -6.28 -31.02 36.86
C THR A 294 -6.34 -31.63 38.27
N ALA A 295 -6.21 -30.80 39.31
CA ALA A 295 -6.36 -31.27 40.69
C ALA A 295 -7.78 -31.79 41.00
N ALA A 296 -8.82 -31.16 40.44
CA ALA A 296 -10.20 -31.62 40.58
C ALA A 296 -10.46 -32.94 39.83
N LEU A 297 -9.85 -33.15 38.66
CA LEU A 297 -9.88 -34.40 37.92
C LEU A 297 -9.20 -35.52 38.72
N GLY A 298 -8.03 -35.26 39.30
CA GLY A 298 -7.37 -36.20 40.22
C GLY A 298 -8.30 -36.66 41.34
N LYS A 299 -8.95 -35.72 42.05
CA LYS A 299 -9.94 -36.07 43.09
C LYS A 299 -11.13 -36.86 42.58
N LYS A 300 -11.58 -36.63 41.33
CA LYS A 300 -12.68 -37.41 40.73
C LYS A 300 -12.23 -38.84 40.43
N ILE A 301 -10.98 -39.01 39.99
CA ILE A 301 -10.34 -40.31 39.73
C ILE A 301 -10.18 -41.08 41.05
N ASP A 302 -9.71 -40.44 42.12
CA ASP A 302 -9.61 -41.07 43.45
C ASP A 302 -10.98 -41.58 43.94
N LYS A 303 -12.05 -40.78 43.77
CA LYS A 303 -13.43 -41.19 44.10
C LYS A 303 -13.98 -42.30 43.20
N ILE A 304 -13.38 -42.56 42.04
CA ILE A 304 -13.72 -43.71 41.20
C ILE A 304 -12.96 -44.94 41.70
N ALA A 305 -11.72 -44.77 42.16
CA ALA A 305 -10.91 -45.82 42.77
C ALA A 305 -11.51 -46.33 44.09
N GLU A 306 -12.18 -45.46 44.86
CA GLU A 306 -12.88 -45.82 46.11
C GLU A 306 -14.22 -46.54 45.88
N ALA A 307 -14.78 -46.51 44.66
CA ALA A 307 -16.03 -47.19 44.36
C ALA A 307 -15.82 -48.71 44.39
N GLY A 308 -16.73 -49.44 45.06
CA GLY A 308 -16.63 -50.91 45.19
C GLY A 308 -17.96 -51.65 45.12
N SER A 309 -19.06 -50.95 44.83
CA SER A 309 -20.39 -51.56 44.70
C SER A 309 -20.57 -52.16 43.30
N LEU A 310 -20.95 -53.45 43.25
CA LEU A 310 -21.30 -54.17 42.02
C LEU A 310 -22.81 -54.16 41.74
N VAL A 311 -23.58 -53.32 42.44
CA VAL A 311 -25.00 -53.13 42.12
C VAL A 311 -25.10 -52.56 40.69
N PRO A 312 -25.95 -53.12 39.80
CA PRO A 312 -25.98 -52.72 38.38
C PRO A 312 -26.12 -51.21 38.15
N GLY A 313 -26.93 -50.52 38.96
CA GLY A 313 -27.07 -49.06 38.91
C GLY A 313 -25.79 -48.30 39.26
N ASP A 314 -25.01 -48.78 40.23
CA ASP A 314 -23.75 -48.16 40.66
C ASP A 314 -22.64 -48.38 39.63
N VAL A 315 -22.57 -49.56 39.01
CA VAL A 315 -21.63 -49.85 37.92
C VAL A 315 -21.88 -48.93 36.72
N HIS A 316 -23.15 -48.78 36.32
CA HIS A 316 -23.53 -47.84 35.25
C HIS A 316 -23.20 -46.39 35.59
N ASN A 317 -23.38 -45.98 36.86
CA ASN A 317 -22.97 -44.66 37.34
C ASN A 317 -21.46 -44.45 37.28
N CYS A 318 -20.67 -45.45 37.68
CA CYS A 318 -19.20 -45.40 37.63
C CYS A 318 -18.70 -45.26 36.19
N VAL A 319 -19.21 -46.07 35.25
CA VAL A 319 -18.85 -45.96 33.83
C VAL A 319 -19.20 -44.58 33.26
N ARG A 320 -20.39 -44.04 33.56
CA ARG A 320 -20.74 -42.65 33.14
C ARG A 320 -19.78 -41.60 33.69
N ARG A 321 -19.38 -41.73 34.96
CA ARG A 321 -18.41 -40.81 35.58
C ARG A 321 -17.04 -40.93 34.92
N ILE A 322 -16.60 -42.13 34.56
CA ILE A 322 -15.33 -42.37 33.85
C ILE A 322 -15.34 -41.68 32.49
N VAL A 323 -16.40 -41.86 31.68
CA VAL A 323 -16.54 -41.19 30.38
C VAL A 323 -16.49 -39.67 30.54
N ALA A 324 -17.22 -39.12 31.52
CA ALA A 324 -17.20 -37.68 31.78
C ALA A 324 -15.82 -37.15 32.23
N VAL A 325 -15.01 -37.96 32.91
CA VAL A 325 -13.62 -37.62 33.28
C VAL A 325 -12.71 -37.73 32.06
N GLN A 326 -12.87 -38.73 31.19
CA GLN A 326 -12.11 -38.86 29.95
C GLN A 326 -12.35 -37.66 29.03
N GLU A 327 -13.61 -37.28 28.80
CA GLU A 327 -13.94 -36.09 28.01
C GLU A 327 -13.39 -34.80 28.63
N ALA A 328 -13.30 -34.73 29.96
CA ALA A 328 -12.72 -33.58 30.65
C ALA A 328 -11.18 -33.56 30.56
N LEU A 329 -10.53 -34.72 30.58
CA LEU A 329 -9.09 -34.84 30.31
C LEU A 329 -8.77 -34.43 28.87
N ASP A 330 -9.53 -34.89 27.88
CA ASP A 330 -9.34 -34.50 26.47
C ASP A 330 -9.45 -32.97 26.28
N ARG A 331 -10.40 -32.32 26.98
CA ARG A 331 -10.52 -30.85 26.98
C ARG A 331 -9.34 -30.16 27.66
N ALA A 332 -8.89 -30.68 28.80
CA ALA A 332 -7.76 -30.13 29.55
C ALA A 332 -6.44 -30.28 28.75
N GLU A 333 -6.25 -31.38 28.03
CA GLU A 333 -5.12 -31.59 27.12
C GLU A 333 -5.14 -30.55 25.97
N ALA A 334 -6.30 -30.34 25.33
CA ALA A 334 -6.44 -29.32 24.30
C ALA A 334 -6.18 -27.88 24.81
N GLU A 335 -6.61 -27.58 26.04
CA GLU A 335 -6.32 -26.29 26.70
C GLU A 335 -4.83 -26.15 27.03
N ALA A 336 -4.18 -27.23 27.49
CA ALA A 336 -2.74 -27.26 27.75
C ALA A 336 -1.93 -26.96 26.47
N ASP A 337 -2.31 -27.57 25.33
CA ASP A 337 -1.69 -27.30 24.04
C ASP A 337 -1.89 -25.85 23.59
N SER A 338 -3.10 -25.30 23.78
CA SER A 338 -3.39 -23.89 23.48
C SER A 338 -2.56 -22.94 24.33
N ILE A 339 -2.39 -23.22 25.62
CA ILE A 339 -1.55 -22.42 26.53
C ILE A 339 -0.10 -22.47 26.07
N LEU A 340 0.42 -23.65 25.72
CA LEU A 340 1.79 -23.81 25.24
C LEU A 340 2.05 -22.98 23.95
N GLU A 341 1.10 -23.00 23.01
CA GLU A 341 1.19 -22.18 21.81
C GLU A 341 1.23 -20.69 22.15
N GLN A 342 0.35 -20.24 23.05
CA GLN A 342 0.30 -18.84 23.50
C GLN A 342 1.58 -18.42 24.24
N GLU A 343 2.10 -19.24 25.15
CA GLU A 343 3.38 -19.00 25.84
C GLU A 343 4.52 -18.87 24.82
N THR A 344 4.55 -19.74 23.81
CA THR A 344 5.55 -19.72 22.74
C THR A 344 5.47 -18.42 21.92
N LEU A 345 4.24 -17.98 21.59
CA LEU A 345 4.03 -16.75 20.82
C LEU A 345 4.39 -15.50 21.62
N LEU A 346 4.09 -15.48 22.92
CA LEU A 346 4.39 -14.37 23.83
C LEU A 346 5.84 -14.38 24.35
N GLY A 347 6.58 -15.47 24.15
CA GLY A 347 7.94 -15.65 24.67
C GLY A 347 7.98 -15.81 26.18
N MET A 348 6.93 -16.39 26.76
CA MET A 348 6.84 -16.75 28.18
C MET A 348 7.66 -18.01 28.47
N PRO A 349 8.02 -18.28 29.74
CA PRO A 349 8.58 -19.58 30.11
C PRO A 349 7.56 -20.69 29.81
N LEU A 350 7.99 -21.74 29.12
CA LEU A 350 7.11 -22.86 28.75
C LEU A 350 6.77 -23.71 29.97
N THR A 351 5.49 -23.94 30.20
CA THR A 351 5.00 -24.74 31.33
C THR A 351 4.65 -26.16 30.88
N ASP A 352 5.10 -27.17 31.62
CA ASP A 352 4.75 -28.57 31.35
C ASP A 352 3.43 -28.96 32.04
N ASN A 353 2.32 -28.70 31.34
CA ASN A 353 0.98 -29.09 31.79
C ASN A 353 0.56 -30.48 31.28
N LEU A 354 1.25 -31.05 30.29
CA LEU A 354 0.86 -32.32 29.65
C LEU A 354 1.28 -33.54 30.46
N THR A 355 2.45 -33.51 31.12
CA THR A 355 2.91 -34.61 31.99
C THR A 355 1.90 -34.96 33.09
N PRO A 356 1.42 -34.02 33.93
CA PRO A 356 0.46 -34.36 34.98
C PRO A 356 -0.89 -34.86 34.43
N LEU A 357 -1.34 -34.36 33.28
CA LEU A 357 -2.55 -34.85 32.61
C LEU A 357 -2.37 -36.28 32.08
N SER A 358 -1.22 -36.57 31.49
CA SER A 358 -0.84 -37.92 31.05
C SER A 358 -0.79 -38.90 32.23
N ASP A 359 -0.24 -38.49 33.38
CA ASP A 359 -0.19 -39.33 34.59
C ASP A 359 -1.61 -39.65 35.11
N LEU A 360 -2.52 -38.66 35.09
CA LEU A 360 -3.92 -38.88 35.44
C LEU A 360 -4.61 -39.83 34.46
N ARG A 361 -4.36 -39.68 33.15
CA ARG A 361 -4.92 -40.55 32.12
C ARG A 361 -4.43 -41.97 32.25
N ASP A 362 -3.12 -42.12 32.44
CA ASP A 362 -2.50 -43.39 32.76
C ASP A 362 -3.22 -44.01 33.95
N SER A 363 -3.40 -43.27 35.06
CA SER A 363 -4.08 -43.77 36.27
C SER A 363 -5.51 -44.26 36.01
N LEU A 364 -6.27 -43.56 35.17
CA LEU A 364 -7.68 -43.82 34.86
C LEU A 364 -7.87 -45.04 33.95
N ASP A 365 -7.00 -45.24 32.95
CA ASP A 365 -7.15 -46.25 31.91
C ASP A 365 -7.41 -47.69 32.39
N PRO A 366 -6.65 -48.28 33.34
CA PRO A 366 -6.93 -49.62 33.82
C PRO A 366 -8.21 -49.68 34.67
N MET A 367 -8.60 -48.60 35.34
CA MET A 367 -9.87 -48.52 36.05
C MET A 367 -11.04 -48.45 35.06
N ALA A 368 -10.91 -47.65 34.01
CA ALA A 368 -11.88 -47.56 32.92
C ALA A 368 -12.10 -48.92 32.26
N ARG A 369 -11.02 -49.64 31.96
CA ARG A 369 -11.09 -51.02 31.43
C ARG A 369 -11.82 -51.95 32.39
N LEU A 370 -11.49 -51.92 33.69
CA LEU A 370 -12.13 -52.78 34.69
C LEU A 370 -13.63 -52.51 34.82
N TRP A 371 -14.04 -51.25 34.99
CA TRP A 371 -15.45 -50.88 35.16
C TRP A 371 -16.28 -51.12 33.90
N THR A 372 -15.70 -50.91 32.71
CA THR A 372 -16.37 -51.24 31.44
C THR A 372 -16.53 -52.75 31.31
N THR A 373 -15.49 -53.53 31.62
CA THR A 373 -15.57 -55.00 31.64
C THR A 373 -16.62 -55.50 32.66
N ALA A 374 -16.72 -54.88 33.83
CA ALA A 374 -17.73 -55.22 34.84
C ALA A 374 -19.15 -54.91 34.37
N LYS A 375 -19.34 -53.78 33.68
CA LYS A 375 -20.61 -53.42 33.05
C LYS A 375 -20.98 -54.43 31.96
N ASP A 376 -20.06 -54.71 31.04
CA ASP A 376 -20.27 -55.66 29.94
C ASP A 376 -20.58 -57.06 30.46
N TYR A 377 -19.94 -57.47 31.55
CA TYR A 377 -20.25 -58.72 32.25
C TYR A 377 -21.67 -58.72 32.84
N LEU A 378 -22.09 -57.65 33.52
CA LEU A 378 -23.44 -57.58 34.09
C LEU A 378 -24.53 -57.58 33.00
N ASP A 379 -24.31 -56.82 31.92
CA ASP A 379 -25.23 -56.75 30.78
C ASP A 379 -25.33 -58.10 30.05
N SER A 380 -24.18 -58.76 29.85
CA SER A 380 -24.12 -60.08 29.21
C SER A 380 -24.70 -61.17 30.11
N HIS A 381 -24.41 -61.14 31.41
CA HIS A 381 -24.94 -62.08 32.40
C HIS A 381 -26.48 -61.99 32.51
N HIS A 382 -27.02 -60.77 32.55
CA HIS A 382 -28.46 -60.54 32.49
C HIS A 382 -29.05 -61.11 31.19
N THR A 383 -28.40 -60.86 30.05
CA THR A 383 -28.81 -61.38 28.74
C THR A 383 -28.78 -62.92 28.70
N TRP A 384 -27.74 -63.56 29.22
CA TRP A 384 -27.59 -65.03 29.24
C TRP A 384 -28.62 -65.72 30.12
N LEU A 385 -29.04 -65.10 31.23
CA LEU A 385 -29.99 -65.70 32.16
C LEU A 385 -31.44 -65.41 31.83
N GLU A 386 -31.75 -64.24 31.27
CA GLU A 386 -33.13 -63.79 31.08
C GLU A 386 -33.64 -63.94 29.63
N SER A 387 -32.75 -64.17 28.66
CA SER A 387 -33.17 -64.37 27.26
C SER A 387 -33.62 -65.82 27.00
N PRO A 388 -34.57 -66.04 26.06
CA PRO A 388 -34.96 -67.39 25.66
C PRO A 388 -33.78 -68.21 25.15
N LEU A 389 -33.60 -69.45 25.62
CA LEU A 389 -32.48 -70.34 25.30
C LEU A 389 -32.22 -70.53 23.79
N ARG A 390 -33.25 -70.40 22.95
CA ARG A 390 -33.13 -70.49 21.48
C ARG A 390 -32.26 -69.38 20.88
N ASN A 391 -32.18 -68.24 21.54
CA ASN A 391 -31.49 -67.05 21.04
C ASN A 391 -30.07 -66.90 21.58
N ILE A 392 -29.64 -67.80 22.48
CA ILE A 392 -28.32 -67.77 23.10
C ILE A 392 -27.48 -68.89 22.51
N ASP A 393 -26.34 -68.53 21.92
CA ASP A 393 -25.30 -69.49 21.54
C ASP A 393 -24.38 -69.75 22.75
N SER A 394 -24.38 -70.98 23.24
CA SER A 394 -23.60 -71.38 24.42
C SER A 394 -22.10 -71.28 24.20
N GLU A 395 -21.60 -71.61 23.00
CA GLU A 395 -20.16 -71.52 22.73
C GLU A 395 -19.71 -70.06 22.64
N ALA A 396 -20.54 -69.19 22.08
CA ALA A 396 -20.26 -67.76 22.01
C ALA A 396 -20.29 -67.12 23.41
N ALA A 397 -21.27 -67.49 24.24
CA ALA A 397 -21.37 -66.99 25.62
C ALA A 397 -20.17 -67.43 26.49
N GLU A 398 -19.72 -68.69 26.37
CA GLU A 398 -18.54 -69.19 27.08
C GLU A 398 -17.27 -68.45 26.67
N ARG A 399 -17.06 -68.25 25.36
CA ARG A 399 -15.92 -67.46 24.85
C ARG A 399 -15.95 -66.02 25.36
N GLN A 400 -17.12 -65.38 25.36
CA GLN A 400 -17.27 -64.02 25.85
C GLN A 400 -17.02 -63.92 27.36
N ALA A 401 -17.48 -64.90 28.15
CA ALA A 401 -17.21 -64.97 29.59
C ALA A 401 -15.71 -65.12 29.88
N ASP A 402 -15.02 -66.00 29.14
CA ASP A 402 -13.57 -66.19 29.24
C ASP A 402 -12.79 -64.92 28.89
N ASP A 403 -13.20 -64.21 27.83
CA ASP A 403 -12.56 -62.95 27.42
C ASP A 403 -12.77 -61.83 28.44
N LEU A 404 -13.98 -61.70 29.01
CA LEU A 404 -14.28 -60.77 30.11
C LEU A 404 -13.47 -61.11 31.38
N MET A 405 -13.31 -62.39 31.69
CA MET A 405 -12.50 -62.84 32.82
C MET A 405 -11.01 -62.51 32.61
N ARG A 406 -10.46 -62.75 31.41
CA ARG A 406 -9.07 -62.44 31.08
C ARG A 406 -8.79 -60.95 31.11
N THR A 407 -9.70 -60.13 30.59
CA THR A 407 -9.59 -58.67 30.59
C THR A 407 -9.68 -58.10 32.01
N ALA A 408 -10.58 -58.61 32.85
CA ALA A 408 -10.66 -58.24 34.26
C ALA A 408 -9.36 -58.59 35.02
N GLN A 409 -8.84 -59.82 34.87
CA GLN A 409 -7.57 -60.24 35.49
C GLN A 409 -6.36 -59.43 35.02
N ARG A 410 -6.36 -58.99 33.75
CA ARG A 410 -5.31 -58.13 33.22
C ARG A 410 -5.33 -56.76 33.87
N SER A 411 -6.51 -56.13 33.93
CA SER A 411 -6.71 -54.83 34.58
C SER A 411 -6.38 -54.91 36.08
N GLU A 412 -6.77 -55.99 36.76
CA GLU A 412 -6.43 -56.23 38.17
C GLU A 412 -4.91 -56.32 38.39
N LYS A 413 -4.19 -57.10 37.57
CA LYS A 413 -2.72 -57.20 37.66
C LYS A 413 -2.05 -55.85 37.42
N GLU A 414 -2.57 -55.04 36.51
CA GLU A 414 -2.04 -53.71 36.20
C GLU A 414 -2.26 -52.72 37.35
N LEU A 415 -3.45 -52.71 37.95
CA LEU A 415 -3.76 -51.94 39.16
C LEU A 415 -2.92 -52.40 40.36
N ALA A 416 -2.74 -53.72 40.55
CA ALA A 416 -1.92 -54.27 41.64
C ALA A 416 -0.43 -53.91 41.51
N LYS A 417 0.12 -53.95 40.30
CA LYS A 417 1.50 -53.49 39.99
C LYS A 417 1.67 -51.99 40.25
N ARG A 418 0.67 -51.18 39.92
CA ARG A 418 0.71 -49.75 40.20
C ARG A 418 0.58 -49.43 41.68
N ARG A 419 -0.30 -50.13 42.40
CA ARG A 419 -0.42 -50.03 43.86
C ARG A 419 0.92 -50.30 44.56
N THR A 420 1.65 -51.33 44.14
CA THR A 420 2.99 -51.66 44.67
C THR A 420 4.04 -50.61 44.31
N ARG A 421 3.96 -50.02 43.09
CA ARG A 421 4.84 -48.91 42.68
C ARG A 421 4.61 -47.65 43.52
N ILE A 422 3.36 -47.28 43.80
CA ILE A 422 2.99 -46.12 44.63
C ILE A 422 3.47 -46.32 46.07
N ILE A 423 3.23 -47.50 46.67
CA ILE A 423 3.70 -47.81 48.03
C ILE A 423 5.24 -47.78 48.12
N GLY A 424 5.94 -48.25 47.08
CA GLY A 424 7.40 -48.20 47.00
C GLY A 424 7.99 -46.79 46.87
N GLN A 425 7.28 -45.85 46.23
CA GLN A 425 7.71 -44.45 46.13
C GLN A 425 7.50 -43.67 47.44
N VAL A 426 6.39 -43.91 48.14
CA VAL A 426 6.08 -43.26 49.44
C VAL A 426 7.09 -43.65 50.52
N GLN A 427 7.61 -44.88 50.51
CA GLN A 427 8.65 -45.31 51.46
C GLN A 427 10.04 -44.74 51.20
N VAL A 428 10.29 -44.11 50.04
CA VAL A 428 11.58 -43.47 49.71
C VAL A 428 11.58 -41.98 50.05
N SER A 429 10.41 -41.31 50.07
CA SER A 429 10.27 -39.90 50.48
C SER A 429 10.30 -39.66 51.99
N ASP A 430 9.93 -40.67 52.79
CA ASP A 430 10.00 -40.60 54.26
C ASP A 430 11.34 -41.14 54.80
N SER A 431 12.40 -40.35 54.66
CA SER A 431 13.66 -40.54 55.40
C SER A 431 13.96 -39.28 56.22
N PRO A 432 14.30 -39.36 57.52
CA PRO A 432 14.02 -38.29 58.47
C PRO A 432 15.11 -37.22 58.48
N ALA A 433 14.72 -35.98 58.17
CA ALA A 433 15.43 -34.78 58.61
C ALA A 433 14.43 -33.76 59.19
N TYR A 434 14.33 -33.78 60.51
CA TYR A 434 13.94 -32.69 61.43
C TYR A 434 12.49 -32.14 61.48
N CYS A 435 11.93 -32.32 62.69
CA CYS A 435 11.09 -31.41 63.50
C CYS A 435 9.64 -31.07 63.10
N GLY A 436 8.71 -31.74 63.78
CA GLY A 436 7.90 -31.09 64.83
C GLY A 436 6.69 -30.24 64.42
N ALA A 437 5.51 -30.84 64.36
CA ALA A 437 4.29 -30.43 65.07
C ALA A 437 3.09 -31.31 64.65
N GLN A 438 2.27 -31.65 65.64
CA GLN A 438 1.10 -32.53 65.58
C GLN A 438 0.03 -32.08 64.57
N TYR A 439 -0.66 -33.02 63.93
CA TYR A 439 -2.12 -33.12 64.02
C TYR A 439 -2.59 -34.57 63.96
N VAL A 440 -3.38 -34.92 64.96
CA VAL A 440 -4.01 -36.22 65.26
C VAL A 440 -5.18 -36.45 64.32
N LEU A 441 -5.38 -37.69 63.84
CA LEU A 441 -6.72 -38.22 63.53
C LEU A 441 -6.76 -39.76 63.69
N ILE A 442 -7.10 -40.15 64.92
CA ILE A 442 -8.00 -41.23 65.37
C ILE A 442 -8.01 -42.54 64.57
N ASP A 443 -7.40 -43.57 65.17
CA ASP A 443 -7.56 -44.97 64.82
C ASP A 443 -8.23 -45.70 66.00
N SER A 444 -9.26 -46.49 65.73
CA SER A 444 -9.97 -47.37 66.68
C SER A 444 -10.51 -48.52 65.83
N GLY A 445 -10.09 -49.78 65.92
CA GLY A 445 -9.36 -50.52 66.93
C GLY A 445 -10.04 -51.89 67.02
N PHE A 446 -9.34 -52.97 66.70
CA PHE A 446 -9.79 -54.34 67.03
C PHE A 446 -8.59 -55.28 67.11
N ARG A 447 -8.33 -55.82 68.31
CA ARG A 447 -7.78 -57.18 68.52
C ARG A 447 -7.98 -57.64 69.97
N PHE A 448 -8.67 -58.76 70.09
CA PHE A 448 -8.80 -59.59 71.29
C PHE A 448 -7.51 -60.36 71.57
N LEU A 449 -7.15 -60.59 72.85
CA LEU A 449 -6.51 -61.83 73.35
C LEU A 449 -6.77 -62.02 74.86
N ALA A 450 -6.82 -63.29 75.27
CA ALA A 450 -7.39 -63.84 76.51
C ALA A 450 -6.49 -63.74 77.78
N ARG A 451 -7.15 -63.91 78.95
CA ARG A 451 -6.64 -63.92 80.35
C ARG A 451 -5.62 -65.06 80.66
N PRO A 452 -4.94 -65.05 81.83
CA PRO A 452 -5.48 -65.72 83.04
C PRO A 452 -5.17 -65.09 84.44
N HIS A 453 -6.05 -65.39 85.42
CA HIS A 453 -5.90 -65.58 86.90
C HIS A 453 -5.17 -64.52 87.79
N THR A 454 -5.57 -64.17 89.03
CA THR A 454 -6.43 -64.74 90.11
C THR A 454 -6.77 -63.63 91.16
N PRO A 455 -7.49 -63.87 92.28
CA PRO A 455 -8.55 -62.99 92.79
C PRO A 455 -8.18 -62.14 94.02
N ALA A 456 -9.02 -61.15 94.32
CA ALA A 456 -9.26 -60.69 95.70
C ALA A 456 -10.61 -59.96 95.80
N LEU A 457 -11.36 -60.38 96.83
CA LEU A 457 -12.63 -59.88 97.40
C LEU A 457 -13.94 -60.28 96.72
#